data_AF-A0A9E2GY67-F1
#
_entry.id   AF-A0A9E2GY67-F1
#
_cell.length_a   1.000
_cell.length_b   1.000
_cell.length_c   1.000
_cell.angle_alpha   90.00
_cell.angle_beta   90.00
_cell.angle_gamma   90.00
#
_symmetry.space_group_name_H-M   'P 1'
#
loop_
_entity.id
_entity.type
_entity.pdbx_description
1 polymer ?
#
loop_
_entity_poly.entity_id
_entity_poly.type
_entity_poly.pdbx_seq_one_letter_code
_entity_poly.pdbx_strand_id
1 'polypeptide(L)'
;ATRLADHSPLMVISGSSLMRFYQYNGTELSLVWSTGSSQLVESMAFTGTDLLIKHVGNLQLYRIDLAAHTKTADGDLLPTGASYFTLLPSRLRMVLGVGGGLKVKAYQQVGGHWTGWPTFLQVQ
;
A
#
# COMPACT_ATOMS: atom_id res chain seq x y z
N ALA A 1 10.53 -28.38 -4.24
CA ALA A 1 10.02 -27.02 -4.48
C ALA A 1 9.07 -26.67 -3.35
N THR A 2 9.54 -25.89 -2.37
CA THR A 2 8.72 -25.47 -1.22
C THR A 2 7.68 -24.49 -1.73
N ARG A 3 6.39 -24.80 -1.52
CA ARG A 3 5.28 -23.98 -1.99
C ARG A 3 5.33 -22.60 -1.34
N LEU A 4 5.34 -21.55 -2.16
CA LEU A 4 5.24 -20.12 -1.81
C LEU A 4 3.89 -19.73 -1.14
N ALA A 5 3.15 -20.67 -0.55
CA ALA A 5 1.76 -20.47 -0.13
C ALA A 5 1.54 -20.37 1.39
N ASP A 6 2.54 -20.63 2.23
CA ASP A 6 2.32 -20.67 3.68
C ASP A 6 2.69 -19.33 4.32
N HIS A 7 1.79 -18.34 4.18
CA HIS A 7 1.51 -17.18 5.05
C HIS A 7 2.61 -16.60 5.94
N SER A 8 3.87 -16.65 5.50
CA SER A 8 4.98 -16.22 6.34
C SER A 8 5.07 -14.69 6.28
N PRO A 9 5.27 -14.01 7.41
CA PRO A 9 5.18 -12.55 7.46
C PRO A 9 6.18 -11.94 6.48
N LEU A 10 5.64 -11.06 5.62
CA LEU A 10 6.42 -10.29 4.67
C LEU A 10 6.87 -8.98 5.32
N MET A 11 8.18 -8.76 5.38
CA MET A 11 8.76 -7.48 5.78
C MET A 11 9.21 -6.73 4.54
N VAL A 12 8.78 -5.48 4.42
CA VAL A 12 9.19 -4.58 3.33
C VAL A 12 10.06 -3.48 3.92
N ILE A 13 11.28 -3.36 3.39
CA ILE A 13 12.22 -2.29 3.73
C ILE A 13 12.37 -1.40 2.51
N SER A 14 11.88 -0.17 2.62
CA SER A 14 12.01 0.85 1.57
C SER A 14 13.09 1.85 1.94
N GLY A 15 14.10 1.98 1.09
CA GLY A 15 15.03 3.12 1.05
C GLY A 15 14.67 4.09 -0.07
N SER A 16 15.47 5.15 -0.22
CA SER A 16 15.28 6.18 -1.25
C SER A 16 15.51 5.68 -2.68
N SER A 17 16.32 4.64 -2.86
CA SER A 17 16.70 4.09 -4.18
C SER A 17 16.22 2.65 -4.41
N LEU A 18 15.81 1.94 -3.36
CA LEU A 18 15.57 0.50 -3.41
C LEU A 18 14.52 0.06 -2.39
N MET A 19 13.62 -0.81 -2.83
CA MET A 19 12.73 -1.57 -1.98
C MET A 19 13.17 -3.02 -1.92
N ARG A 20 13.20 -3.60 -0.72
CA ARG A 20 13.55 -5.00 -0.47
C ARG A 20 12.40 -5.71 0.23
N PHE A 21 12.11 -6.92 -0.22
CA PHE A 21 11.04 -7.78 0.26
C PHE A 21 11.65 -9.01 0.91
N TYR A 22 11.40 -9.18 2.21
CA TYR A 22 11.91 -10.29 3.00
C TYR A 22 10.75 -11.17 3.45
N GLN A 23 10.95 -12.48 3.41
CA GLN A 23 10.00 -13.45 3.94
C GLN A 23 10.64 -14.22 5.09
N TYR A 24 9.89 -14.36 6.18
CA TYR A 24 10.32 -15.18 7.31
C TYR A 24 10.07 -16.65 7.02
N ASN A 25 11.10 -17.50 6.99
CA ASN A 25 10.95 -18.92 6.67
C ASN A 25 10.73 -19.82 7.92
N GLY A 26 10.51 -19.22 9.10
CA GLY A 26 10.43 -19.94 10.37
C GLY A 26 11.71 -19.91 11.21
N THR A 27 12.84 -19.51 10.64
CA THR A 27 14.12 -19.33 11.37
C THR A 27 14.74 -17.96 11.14
N GLU A 28 14.68 -17.44 9.91
CA GLU A 28 15.30 -16.17 9.54
C GLU A 28 14.46 -15.40 8.50
N LEU A 29 14.82 -14.12 8.30
CA LEU A 29 14.31 -13.31 7.21
C LEU A 29 15.20 -13.51 5.98
N SER A 30 14.66 -14.09 4.92
CA SER A 30 15.35 -14.26 3.64
C SER A 30 14.89 -13.20 2.64
N LEU A 31 15.81 -12.59 1.91
CA LEU A 31 15.48 -11.66 0.82
C LEU A 31 14.86 -12.46 -0.34
N VAL A 32 13.63 -12.12 -0.72
CA VAL A 32 12.90 -12.76 -1.81
C VAL A 32 13.01 -11.94 -3.09
N TRP A 33 12.89 -10.62 -2.97
CA TRP A 33 12.89 -9.74 -4.14
C TRP A 33 13.37 -8.34 -3.79
N SER A 34 13.90 -7.62 -4.78
CA SER A 34 14.16 -6.19 -4.67
C SER A 34 13.82 -5.48 -5.98
N THR A 35 13.36 -4.24 -5.85
CA THR A 35 13.02 -3.41 -7.01
C THR A 35 13.46 -1.97 -6.77
N GLY A 36 13.88 -1.30 -7.84
CA GLY A 36 14.23 0.10 -7.79
C GLY A 36 13.04 0.95 -7.30
N SER A 37 13.34 1.91 -6.45
CA SER A 37 12.40 2.96 -6.08
C SER A 37 13.06 4.32 -6.27
N SER A 38 12.33 5.28 -6.80
CA SER A 38 12.76 6.68 -6.84
C SER A 38 12.17 7.49 -5.68
N GLN A 39 11.32 6.87 -4.85
CA GLN A 39 10.53 7.52 -3.82
C GLN A 39 10.40 6.63 -2.59
N LEU A 40 10.27 7.24 -1.42
CA LEU A 40 9.99 6.52 -0.18
C LEU A 40 8.54 6.00 -0.17
N VAL A 41 8.31 4.83 0.44
CA VAL A 41 6.97 4.32 0.73
C VAL A 41 6.38 5.11 1.91
N GLU A 42 5.21 5.71 1.68
CA GLU A 42 4.43 6.45 2.68
C GLU A 42 3.43 5.53 3.42
N SER A 43 2.85 4.57 2.70
CA SER A 43 1.82 3.68 3.24
C SER A 43 1.80 2.35 2.48
N MET A 44 1.39 1.28 3.15
CA MET A 44 1.31 -0.07 2.59
C MET A 44 0.13 -0.85 3.18
N ALA A 45 -0.48 -1.72 2.38
CA ALA A 45 -1.52 -2.63 2.86
C ALA A 45 -1.51 -3.95 2.09
N PHE A 46 -1.73 -5.06 2.79
CA PHE A 46 -1.75 -6.40 2.21
C PHE A 46 -3.18 -6.90 2.01
N THR A 47 -3.53 -7.27 0.77
CA THR A 47 -4.88 -7.72 0.41
C THR A 47 -5.14 -9.20 0.69
N GLY A 48 -4.11 -9.94 1.12
CA GLY A 48 -4.11 -11.40 1.17
C GLY A 48 -3.40 -12.04 -0.03
N THR A 49 -3.37 -11.36 -1.18
CA THR A 49 -2.71 -11.83 -2.41
C THR A 49 -1.63 -10.86 -2.89
N ASP A 50 -1.90 -9.57 -2.78
CA ASP A 50 -1.06 -8.51 -3.29
C ASP A 50 -0.66 -7.56 -2.16
N LEU A 51 0.51 -6.94 -2.31
CA LEU A 51 0.85 -5.79 -1.49
C LEU A 51 0.57 -4.51 -2.27
N LEU A 52 -0.23 -3.62 -1.70
CA LEU A 52 -0.41 -2.28 -2.20
C LEU A 52 0.58 -1.36 -1.50
N ILE A 53 1.17 -0.42 -2.24
CA ILE A 53 2.06 0.61 -1.71
C ILE A 53 1.71 1.98 -2.29
N LYS A 54 1.92 3.01 -1.48
CA LYS A 54 1.86 4.42 -1.89
C LYS A 54 3.21 5.06 -1.62
N HIS A 55 3.72 5.81 -2.59
CA HIS A 55 4.93 6.60 -2.40
C HIS A 55 4.64 8.03 -1.92
N VAL A 56 5.59 8.60 -1.18
CA VAL A 56 5.54 10.00 -0.73
C VAL A 56 5.43 10.93 -1.93
N GLY A 57 4.47 11.86 -1.88
CA GLY A 57 4.24 12.86 -2.92
C GLY A 57 3.65 12.31 -4.23
N ASN A 58 3.36 11.01 -4.30
CA ASN A 58 2.73 10.39 -5.45
C ASN A 58 1.26 10.09 -5.16
N LEU A 59 0.41 10.35 -6.15
CA LEU A 59 -1.02 10.02 -6.11
C LEU A 59 -1.31 8.65 -6.70
N GLN A 60 -0.35 8.00 -7.38
CA GLN A 60 -0.54 6.65 -7.87
C GLN A 60 -0.32 5.62 -6.76
N LEU A 61 -1.28 4.72 -6.59
CA LEU A 61 -1.09 3.48 -5.84
C LEU A 61 -0.40 2.45 -6.74
N TYR A 62 0.51 1.67 -6.17
CA TYR A 62 1.15 0.58 -6.88
C TYR A 62 0.79 -0.76 -6.25
N ARG A 63 0.51 -1.74 -7.11
CA ARG A 63 0.36 -3.14 -6.73
C ARG A 63 1.68 -3.85 -6.93
N ILE A 64 2.07 -4.60 -5.91
CA ILE A 64 3.20 -5.51 -5.91
C ILE A 64 2.65 -6.93 -5.95
N ASP A 65 2.92 -7.60 -7.06
CA ASP A 65 2.75 -9.04 -7.17
C ASP A 65 4.05 -9.71 -6.74
N LEU A 66 4.00 -10.38 -5.58
CA LEU A 66 5.16 -11.04 -4.98
C LEU A 66 5.51 -12.35 -5.69
N ALA A 67 4.55 -13.01 -6.36
CA ALA A 67 4.79 -14.24 -7.08
C ALA A 67 5.40 -13.95 -8.46
N ALA A 68 4.87 -12.92 -9.14
CA ALA A 68 5.38 -12.50 -10.44
C ALA A 68 6.58 -11.56 -10.35
N HIS A 69 6.93 -11.08 -9.15
CA HIS A 69 7.98 -10.07 -8.92
C HIS A 69 7.77 -8.83 -9.79
N THR A 70 6.55 -8.28 -9.77
CA THR A 70 6.21 -7.09 -10.56
C THR A 70 5.64 -5.97 -9.70
N LYS A 71 5.88 -4.74 -10.16
CA LYS A 71 5.28 -3.50 -9.61
C LYS A 71 4.49 -2.83 -10.72
N THR A 72 3.20 -2.66 -10.53
CA THR A 72 2.30 -2.06 -11.52
C THR A 72 1.47 -0.94 -10.90
N ALA A 73 1.10 0.05 -11.71
CA ALA A 73 0.12 1.05 -11.29
C ALA A 73 -1.23 0.37 -11.05
N ASP A 74 -1.91 0.75 -9.97
CA ASP A 74 -3.12 0.09 -9.50
C ASP A 74 -4.26 1.09 -9.32
N GLY A 75 -5.26 0.98 -10.22
CA GLY A 75 -6.45 1.82 -10.22
C GLY A 75 -6.20 3.29 -10.56
N ASP A 76 -7.26 4.09 -10.44
CA ASP A 76 -7.25 5.53 -10.65
C ASP A 76 -6.34 6.26 -9.64
N LEU A 77 -5.82 7.42 -10.05
CA LEU A 77 -5.05 8.30 -9.18
C LEU A 77 -5.83 8.63 -7.92
N LEU A 78 -5.12 8.60 -6.79
CA LEU A 78 -5.63 9.02 -5.50
C LEU A 78 -6.03 10.50 -5.53
N PRO A 79 -7.07 10.89 -4.79
CA PRO A 79 -7.43 12.29 -4.63
C PRO A 79 -6.31 13.12 -3.99
N THR A 80 -6.19 14.38 -4.39
CA THR A 80 -5.20 15.31 -3.83
C THR A 80 -5.30 15.42 -2.30
N GLY A 81 -4.16 15.33 -1.62
CA GLY A 81 -4.08 15.34 -0.15
C GLY A 81 -4.23 13.95 0.50
N ALA A 82 -4.34 12.88 -0.29
CA ALA A 82 -4.22 11.52 0.19
C ALA A 82 -2.79 11.21 0.67
N SER A 83 -2.64 10.76 1.92
CA SER A 83 -1.35 10.36 2.49
C SER A 83 -1.33 8.90 2.94
N TYR A 84 -2.44 8.40 3.47
CA TYR A 84 -2.53 7.05 4.00
C TYR A 84 -3.65 6.27 3.32
N PHE A 85 -3.54 4.95 3.26
CA PHE A 85 -4.65 4.11 2.86
C PHE A 85 -4.68 2.85 3.72
N THR A 86 -5.85 2.21 3.74
CA THR A 86 -6.11 0.98 4.45
C THR A 86 -7.11 0.13 3.66
N LEU A 87 -7.18 -1.15 4.01
CA LEU A 87 -8.13 -2.09 3.43
C LEU A 87 -9.24 -2.33 4.43
N LEU A 88 -10.48 -2.12 4.00
CA LEU A 88 -11.64 -2.49 4.79
C LEU A 88 -11.97 -3.98 4.60
N PRO A 89 -12.60 -4.63 5.60
CA PRO A 89 -12.85 -6.08 5.60
C PRO A 89 -13.58 -6.62 4.37
N SER A 90 -14.35 -5.80 3.66
CA SER A 90 -15.18 -6.19 2.51
C SER A 90 -14.55 -5.92 1.13
N ARG A 91 -13.22 -5.95 1.01
CA ARG A 91 -12.44 -5.63 -0.22
C ARG A 91 -12.52 -4.17 -0.68
N LEU A 92 -13.11 -3.30 0.12
CA LEU A 92 -13.16 -1.86 -0.14
C LEU A 92 -11.82 -1.24 0.25
N ARG A 93 -11.19 -0.52 -0.70
CA ARG A 93 -9.96 0.23 -0.45
C ARG A 93 -10.35 1.59 0.08
N MET A 94 -9.85 1.96 1.26
CA MET A 94 -10.10 3.26 1.87
C MET A 94 -8.82 4.08 1.91
N VAL A 95 -8.87 5.32 1.46
CA VAL A 95 -7.74 6.26 1.53
C VAL A 95 -8.09 7.36 2.52
N LEU A 96 -7.18 7.65 3.43
CA LEU A 96 -7.28 8.72 4.42
C LEU A 96 -6.34 9.86 3.99
N GLY A 97 -6.92 11.00 3.63
CA GLY A 97 -6.18 12.22 3.34
C GLY A 97 -6.15 13.16 4.55
N VAL A 98 -5.03 13.85 4.76
CA VAL A 98 -4.90 14.89 5.79
C VAL A 98 -4.95 16.25 5.10
N GLY A 99 -5.98 17.04 5.38
CA GLY A 99 -6.09 18.43 4.91
C GLY A 99 -5.20 19.40 5.72
N GLY A 100 -5.16 20.67 5.31
CA GLY A 100 -4.39 21.77 5.95
C GLY A 100 -4.86 22.17 7.36
N GLY A 101 -4.97 21.21 8.26
CA GLY A 101 -5.48 21.30 9.62
C GLY A 101 -6.36 20.09 9.89
N LEU A 102 -5.79 19.01 10.45
CA LEU A 102 -6.36 17.76 11.04
C LEU A 102 -7.70 17.20 10.52
N LYS A 103 -8.19 17.64 9.36
CA LYS A 103 -9.40 17.14 8.72
C LYS A 103 -9.03 15.90 7.93
N VAL A 104 -9.57 14.77 8.36
CA VAL A 104 -9.40 13.49 7.67
C VAL A 104 -10.49 13.37 6.61
N LYS A 105 -10.11 13.12 5.35
CA LYS A 105 -11.08 12.76 4.29
C LYS A 105 -10.96 11.27 4.01
N ALA A 106 -12.08 10.57 3.96
CA ALA A 106 -12.12 9.17 3.55
C ALA A 106 -12.54 9.06 2.08
N TYR A 107 -11.81 8.26 1.30
CA TYR A 107 -12.17 7.91 -0.06
C TYR A 107 -12.28 6.41 -0.19
N GLN A 108 -13.25 5.93 -0.95
CA GLN A 108 -13.48 4.51 -1.20
C GLN A 108 -13.43 4.23 -2.70
N GLN A 109 -12.69 3.20 -3.11
CA GLN A 109 -12.70 2.77 -4.51
C GLN A 109 -13.89 1.84 -4.78
N VAL A 110 -14.76 2.23 -5.70
CA VAL A 110 -15.95 1.46 -6.14
C VAL A 110 -15.96 1.41 -7.66
N GLY A 111 -15.94 0.19 -8.23
CA GLY A 111 -15.97 0.01 -9.69
C GLY A 111 -14.80 0.67 -10.43
N GLY A 112 -13.64 0.78 -9.80
CA GLY A 112 -12.44 1.45 -10.36
C GLY A 112 -12.29 2.92 -9.97
N HIS A 113 -13.37 3.58 -9.55
CA HIS A 113 -13.38 5.02 -9.27
C HIS A 113 -13.37 5.35 -7.77
N TRP A 114 -12.73 6.45 -7.40
CA TRP A 114 -12.70 6.94 -6.01
C TRP A 114 -13.93 7.79 -5.69
N THR A 115 -14.73 7.35 -4.71
CA THR A 115 -15.85 8.10 -4.13
C THR A 115 -15.44 8.67 -2.77
N GLY A 116 -15.66 9.97 -2.52
CA GLY A 116 -15.24 10.65 -1.30
C GLY A 116 -16.36 10.89 -0.30
N TRP A 117 -16.05 10.81 0.99
CA TRP A 117 -16.93 11.19 2.09
C TRP A 117 -16.17 12.16 3.03
N PRO A 118 -16.76 13.31 3.39
CA PRO A 118 -16.18 14.16 4.41
C PRO A 118 -16.36 13.49 5.78
N THR A 119 -15.27 12.95 6.35
CA THR A 119 -15.29 12.43 7.72
C THR A 119 -14.89 13.55 8.68
N PHE A 120 -15.84 14.07 9.44
CA PHE A 120 -15.54 15.08 10.46
C PHE A 120 -15.03 14.38 11.72
N LEU A 121 -13.73 14.13 11.79
CA LEU A 121 -13.08 14.02 13.10
C LEU A 121 -12.66 15.44 13.49
N GLN A 122 -13.48 16.11 14.31
CA GLN A 122 -12.96 17.23 15.09
C GLN A 122 -11.92 16.64 16.04
N VAL A 123 -10.65 16.98 15.83
CA VAL A 123 -9.64 16.73 16.85
C VAL A 123 -9.91 17.74 17.96
N GLN A 124 -10.37 17.24 19.10
CA GLN A 124 -10.44 18.01 20.34
C GLN A 124 -9.03 18.22 20.90
#